data_AF-A0A355F139-F1
#
_entry.id   AF-A0A355F139-F1
#
_cell.length_a   1.000
_cell.length_b   1.000
_cell.length_c   1.000
_cell.angle_alpha   90.00
_cell.angle_beta   90.00
_cell.angle_gamma   90.00
#
_symmetry.space_group_name_H-M   'P 1'
#
loop_
_entity.id
_entity.type
_entity.pdbx_description
1 polymer ?
#
loop_
_entity_poly.entity_id
_entity_poly.type
_entity_poly.pdbx_seq_one_letter_code
_entity_poly.pdbx_strand_id
1 'polypeptide(L)'
;MSTPFDSNVFVGNWTYRSWLNDTNLNTQPNDLLFGSGTITITEAPMALLTGTIGGPGWQLALHGSRSYGNPMTVQFWGKGLVGGAEWIYAYVGYLVPEWPDGVQQKTAMVGSIVRVIPHPATDSQGNVVGTSPAGVVASWYAVKQD
;
A
#
# COMPACT_ATOMS: atom_id res chain seq x y z
N MET A 1 32.72 14.88 6.00
CA MET A 1 31.32 15.16 6.39
C MET A 1 30.63 13.82 6.52
N SER A 2 30.24 13.44 7.74
CA SER A 2 29.42 12.24 7.96
C SER A 2 28.05 12.46 7.32
N THR A 3 27.66 11.59 6.39
CA THR A 3 26.26 11.44 5.99
C THR A 3 25.43 11.21 7.26
N PRO A 4 24.34 11.94 7.50
CA PRO A 4 23.52 11.70 8.68
C PRO A 4 22.92 10.30 8.57
N PHE A 5 23.36 9.40 9.46
CA PHE A 5 22.67 8.14 9.74
C PHE A 5 21.36 8.49 10.47
N ASP A 6 20.29 8.86 9.75
CA ASP A 6 18.91 8.69 10.24
C ASP A 6 17.82 9.07 9.22
N SER A 7 18.03 8.86 7.91
CA SER A 7 16.90 8.89 6.98
C SER A 7 16.07 7.62 7.17
N ASN A 8 15.04 7.76 7.97
CA ASN A 8 13.92 6.85 8.09
C ASN A 8 13.52 6.25 6.72
N VAL A 9 13.85 4.97 6.51
CA VAL A 9 13.76 4.30 5.20
C VAL A 9 12.34 4.28 4.63
N PHE A 10 11.33 4.32 5.49
CA PHE A 10 9.91 4.29 5.12
C PHE A 10 9.40 5.64 4.62
N VAL A 11 9.98 6.75 5.05
CA VAL A 11 9.50 8.09 4.68
C VAL A 11 9.77 8.40 3.21
N GLY A 12 8.77 9.02 2.58
CA GLY A 12 8.78 9.38 1.17
C GLY A 12 7.52 8.93 0.44
N ASN A 13 7.56 9.08 -0.88
CA ASN A 13 6.50 8.64 -1.78
C ASN A 13 6.81 7.25 -2.34
N TRP A 14 5.76 6.46 -2.52
CA TRP A 14 5.85 5.08 -2.98
C TRP A 14 4.78 4.81 -4.03
N THR A 15 5.22 4.30 -5.18
CA THR A 15 4.33 3.83 -6.24
C THR A 15 3.74 2.49 -5.84
N TYR A 16 2.45 2.46 -5.51
CA TYR A 16 1.75 1.32 -4.93
C TYR A 16 0.90 0.57 -5.97
N ARG A 17 0.92 -0.77 -5.90
CA ARG A 17 -0.01 -1.66 -6.59
C ARG A 17 -0.38 -2.86 -5.72
N SER A 18 -1.63 -3.29 -5.82
CA SER A 18 -2.14 -4.52 -5.21
C SER A 18 -2.80 -5.41 -6.23
N TRP A 19 -2.74 -6.71 -5.99
CA TRP A 19 -3.16 -7.76 -6.92
C TRP A 19 -3.92 -8.85 -6.18
N LEU A 20 -5.02 -9.32 -6.78
CA LEU A 20 -5.79 -10.45 -6.28
C LEU A 20 -4.91 -11.71 -6.24
N ASN A 21 -5.05 -12.49 -5.16
CA ASN A 21 -4.34 -13.76 -4.97
C ASN A 21 -5.03 -14.89 -5.73
N ASP A 22 -5.12 -14.76 -7.06
CA ASP A 22 -5.70 -15.77 -7.94
C ASP A 22 -4.69 -16.88 -8.25
N THR A 23 -5.10 -18.13 -8.05
CA THR A 23 -4.29 -19.31 -8.35
C THR A 23 -4.39 -19.77 -9.80
N ASN A 24 -5.35 -19.23 -10.57
CA ASN A 24 -5.53 -19.56 -11.97
C ASN A 24 -4.48 -18.88 -12.86
N LEU A 25 -3.56 -19.68 -13.41
CA LEU A 25 -2.49 -19.19 -14.28
C LEU A 25 -2.97 -18.61 -15.62
N ASN A 26 -4.23 -18.83 -16.00
CA ASN A 26 -4.79 -18.29 -17.24
C ASN A 26 -5.37 -16.87 -17.06
N THR A 27 -5.55 -16.41 -15.82
CA THR A 27 -6.05 -15.06 -15.54
C THR A 27 -5.02 -14.04 -16.01
N GLN A 28 -5.46 -13.08 -16.82
CA GLN A 28 -4.54 -12.09 -17.36
C GLN A 28 -4.07 -11.15 -16.25
N PRO A 29 -2.81 -10.68 -16.27
CA PRO A 29 -2.32 -9.76 -15.23
C PRO A 29 -3.23 -8.55 -15.02
N ASN A 30 -3.75 -7.94 -16.09
CA ASN A 30 -4.63 -6.76 -15.98
C ASN A 30 -5.91 -7.04 -15.19
N ASP A 31 -6.39 -8.29 -15.18
CA ASP A 31 -7.60 -8.69 -14.44
C ASP A 31 -7.31 -8.94 -12.96
N LEU A 32 -6.04 -9.01 -12.57
CA LEU A 32 -5.61 -9.19 -11.19
C LEU A 32 -5.48 -7.86 -10.43
N LEU A 33 -5.44 -6.71 -11.10
CA LEU A 33 -5.22 -5.42 -10.44
C LEU A 33 -6.34 -5.12 -9.44
N PHE A 34 -6.00 -5.09 -8.16
CA PHE A 34 -6.93 -4.80 -7.07
C PHE A 34 -6.99 -3.30 -6.72
N GLY A 35 -5.89 -2.58 -6.94
CA GLY A 35 -5.80 -1.15 -6.68
C GLY A 35 -4.40 -0.62 -6.93
N SER A 36 -4.30 0.66 -7.28
CA SER A 36 -3.03 1.35 -7.54
C SER A 36 -3.11 2.81 -7.13
N GLY A 37 -2.01 3.38 -6.68
CA GLY A 37 -1.93 4.78 -6.26
C GLY A 37 -0.55 5.15 -5.76
N THR A 38 -0.47 6.25 -5.02
CA THR A 38 0.75 6.68 -4.31
C THR A 38 0.52 6.57 -2.82
N ILE A 39 1.42 5.88 -2.13
CA ILE A 39 1.55 5.96 -0.67
C ILE A 39 2.53 7.09 -0.35
N THR A 40 2.15 8.03 0.51
CA THR A 40 3.05 9.05 1.05
C THR A 40 3.18 8.84 2.54
N ILE A 41 4.36 8.48 3.01
CA ILE A 41 4.67 8.33 4.44
C ILE A 41 5.42 9.57 4.89
N THR A 42 4.89 10.25 5.91
CA THR A 42 5.47 11.47 6.47
C THR A 42 6.35 11.14 7.66
N GLU A 43 7.29 12.03 7.97
CA GLU A 43 8.07 11.92 9.20
C GLU A 43 7.14 11.97 10.43
N ALA A 44 7.43 11.12 11.41
CA ALA A 44 6.63 10.91 12.60
C ALA A 44 7.51 10.30 13.70
N PRO A 45 7.09 10.32 14.98
CA PRO A 45 7.81 9.64 16.06
C PRO A 45 8.23 8.20 15.71
N MET A 46 9.29 7.72 16.36
CA MET A 46 9.78 6.36 16.20
C MET A 46 8.64 5.35 16.34
N ALA A 47 8.63 4.32 15.49
CA ALA A 47 7.61 3.28 15.39
C ALA A 47 6.20 3.71 14.95
N LEU A 48 5.88 5.00 14.84
CA LEU A 48 4.61 5.48 14.30
C LEU A 48 4.68 5.58 12.77
N LEU A 49 3.63 5.10 12.09
CA LEU A 49 3.43 5.31 10.65
C LEU A 49 2.21 6.21 10.46
N THR A 50 2.42 7.35 9.82
CA THR A 50 1.36 8.25 9.35
C THR A 50 1.58 8.62 7.90
N GLY A 51 0.50 8.95 7.20
CA GLY A 51 0.60 9.30 5.80
C GLY A 51 -0.73 9.27 5.08
N THR A 52 -0.67 9.11 3.77
CA THR A 52 -1.84 8.92 2.90
C THR A 52 -1.57 7.83 1.87
N ILE A 53 -2.64 7.24 1.36
CA ILE A 53 -2.63 6.50 0.10
C ILE A 53 -3.75 7.05 -0.77
N GLY A 54 -3.46 7.32 -2.05
CA GLY A 54 -4.47 7.92 -2.91
C GLY A 54 -4.11 7.92 -4.38
N GLY A 55 -5.06 8.42 -5.16
CA GLY A 55 -4.95 8.67 -6.59
C GLY A 55 -5.97 9.73 -7.00
N PRO A 56 -6.15 9.97 -8.31
CA PRO A 56 -7.17 10.89 -8.78
C PRO A 56 -8.55 10.54 -8.22
N GLY A 57 -9.17 11.47 -7.48
CA GLY A 57 -10.53 11.34 -6.95
C GLY A 57 -10.70 10.53 -5.66
N TRP A 58 -9.63 9.99 -5.06
CA TRP A 58 -9.72 9.24 -3.80
C TRP A 58 -8.45 9.35 -2.96
N GLN A 59 -8.61 9.38 -1.64
CA GLN A 59 -7.50 9.37 -0.70
C GLN A 59 -7.94 8.75 0.63
N LEU A 60 -7.07 7.96 1.23
CA LEU A 60 -7.22 7.40 2.57
C LEU A 60 -6.08 7.91 3.46
N ALA A 61 -6.40 8.28 4.69
CA ALA A 61 -5.42 8.57 5.72
C ALA A 61 -4.81 7.28 6.25
N LEU A 62 -3.49 7.23 6.38
CA LEU A 62 -2.74 6.11 6.91
C LEU A 62 -2.41 6.34 8.39
N HIS A 63 -2.66 5.30 9.20
CA HIS A 63 -2.24 5.27 10.60
C HIS A 63 -1.88 3.86 11.02
N GLY A 64 -0.75 3.70 11.70
CA GLY A 64 -0.30 2.42 12.22
C GLY A 64 1.11 2.46 12.76
N SER A 65 1.81 1.34 12.64
CA SER A 65 3.15 1.16 13.17
C SER A 65 4.14 0.71 12.11
N ARG A 66 5.41 0.91 12.46
CA ARG A 66 6.56 0.41 11.74
C ARG A 66 7.57 -0.15 12.74
N SER A 67 8.28 -1.19 12.34
CA SER A 67 9.34 -1.78 13.14
C SER A 67 10.62 -1.91 12.33
N TYR A 68 11.74 -1.74 13.04
CA TYR A 68 13.09 -1.87 12.49
C TYR A 68 13.66 -3.22 12.94
N GLY A 69 14.49 -3.82 12.10
CA GLY A 69 15.03 -5.17 12.30
C GLY A 69 15.14 -5.93 11.00
N ASN A 70 15.19 -7.25 11.09
CA ASN A 70 15.24 -8.13 9.92
C ASN A 70 14.09 -9.16 9.99
N PRO A 71 13.00 -9.00 9.21
CA PRO A 71 12.73 -7.91 8.27
C PRO A 71 12.27 -6.61 8.98
N MET A 72 12.46 -5.46 8.33
CA MET A 72 11.76 -4.22 8.72
C MET A 72 10.31 -4.31 8.26
N THR A 73 9.36 -3.92 9.11
CA THR A 73 7.93 -4.14 8.85
C THR A 73 7.08 -2.90 9.01
N VAL A 74 5.92 -2.89 8.37
CA VAL A 74 4.85 -1.92 8.54
C VAL A 74 3.53 -2.64 8.77
N GLN A 75 2.70 -2.11 9.66
CA GLN A 75 1.33 -2.56 9.85
C GLN A 75 0.44 -1.35 10.08
N PHE A 76 -0.49 -1.10 9.17
CA PHE A 76 -1.25 0.15 9.18
C PHE A 76 -2.64 0.00 8.58
N TRP A 77 -3.47 1.01 8.81
CA TRP A 77 -4.82 1.13 8.29
C TRP A 77 -4.91 2.32 7.36
N GLY A 78 -5.57 2.14 6.21
CA GLY A 78 -6.03 3.22 5.35
C GLY A 78 -7.52 3.48 5.57
N LYS A 79 -7.90 4.70 5.95
CA LYS A 79 -9.30 5.09 6.20
C LYS A 79 -9.66 6.38 5.49
N GLY A 80 -10.85 6.45 4.90
CA GLY A 80 -11.33 7.69 4.26
C GLY A 80 -12.74 7.58 3.70
N LEU A 81 -13.30 8.72 3.32
CA LEU A 81 -14.55 8.79 2.57
C LEU A 81 -14.24 8.99 1.08
N VAL A 82 -14.74 8.08 0.24
CA VAL A 82 -14.57 8.11 -1.22
C VAL A 82 -15.95 8.01 -1.86
N GLY A 83 -16.34 9.04 -2.62
CA GLY A 83 -17.68 9.09 -3.23
C GLY A 83 -18.82 9.03 -2.19
N GLY A 84 -18.59 9.53 -0.97
CA GLY A 84 -19.57 9.47 0.13
C GLY A 84 -19.64 8.13 0.88
N ALA A 85 -18.84 7.14 0.48
CA ALA A 85 -18.76 5.84 1.16
C ALA A 85 -17.47 5.72 1.98
N GLU A 86 -17.55 5.10 3.16
CA GLU A 86 -16.38 4.80 3.97
C GLU A 86 -15.58 3.65 3.38
N TRP A 87 -14.27 3.85 3.30
CA TRP A 87 -13.30 2.86 2.86
C TRP A 87 -12.35 2.58 4.02
N ILE A 88 -12.21 1.31 4.40
CA ILE A 88 -11.27 0.87 5.42
C ILE A 88 -10.51 -0.35 4.92
N TYR A 89 -9.19 -0.23 4.88
CA TYR A 89 -8.27 -1.29 4.51
C TYR A 89 -7.20 -1.45 5.59
N ALA A 90 -6.79 -2.69 5.85
CA ALA A 90 -5.69 -2.99 6.76
C ALA A 90 -4.55 -3.63 5.96
N TYR A 91 -3.32 -3.25 6.31
CA TYR A 91 -2.11 -3.60 5.60
C TYR A 91 -1.08 -4.18 6.56
N VAL A 92 -0.36 -5.20 6.08
CA VAL A 92 0.94 -5.61 6.60
C VAL A 92 1.94 -5.56 5.46
N GLY A 93 3.17 -5.14 5.72
CA GLY A 93 4.23 -5.07 4.72
C GLY A 93 5.63 -5.23 5.31
N TYR A 94 6.55 -5.56 4.42
CA TYR A 94 7.94 -5.85 4.73
C TYR A 94 8.83 -5.13 3.73
N LEU A 95 9.91 -4.51 4.21
CA LEU A 95 10.93 -3.95 3.32
C LEU A 95 11.71 -5.10 2.67
N VAL A 96 11.84 -5.05 1.35
CA VAL A 96 12.64 -6.03 0.60
C VAL A 96 14.13 -5.72 0.85
N PRO A 97 14.93 -6.70 1.33
CA PRO A 97 16.36 -6.51 1.50
C PRO A 97 17.07 -6.19 0.17
N GLU A 98 18.19 -5.48 0.26
CA GLU A 98 19.08 -5.30 -0.88
C GLU A 98 19.74 -6.64 -1.24
N TRP A 99 19.79 -6.95 -2.54
CA TRP A 99 20.53 -8.08 -3.06
C TRP A 99 21.99 -7.69 -3.25
N PRO A 100 22.97 -8.50 -2.80
CA PRO A 100 24.40 -8.23 -3.02
C PRO A 100 24.75 -8.01 -4.50
N ASP A 101 24.10 -8.75 -5.39
CA ASP A 101 24.29 -8.67 -6.84
C ASP A 101 23.19 -7.83 -7.54
N GLY A 102 22.44 -7.03 -6.78
CA GLY A 102 21.35 -6.21 -7.28
C GLY A 102 21.86 -5.05 -8.14
N VAL A 103 21.48 -5.04 -9.42
CA VAL A 103 21.79 -3.91 -10.33
C VAL A 103 20.61 -2.94 -10.32
N GLN A 104 20.87 -1.68 -9.94
CA GLN A 104 19.85 -0.61 -9.92
C GLN A 104 18.59 -0.98 -9.12
N GLN A 105 18.76 -1.74 -8.04
CA GLN A 105 17.63 -2.12 -7.20
C GLN A 105 16.97 -0.86 -6.60
N LYS A 106 15.66 -0.74 -6.80
CA LYS A 106 14.85 0.27 -6.13
C LYS A 106 14.35 -0.30 -4.80
N THR A 107 14.34 0.53 -3.75
CA THR A 107 13.74 0.17 -2.47
C THR A 107 12.26 -0.18 -2.66
N ALA A 108 11.85 -1.32 -2.13
CA ALA A 108 10.47 -1.80 -2.26
C ALA A 108 9.94 -2.33 -0.93
N MET A 109 8.64 -2.16 -0.73
CA MET A 109 7.87 -2.90 0.27
C MET A 109 6.98 -3.92 -0.43
N VAL A 110 6.76 -5.07 0.20
CA VAL A 110 5.83 -6.11 -0.25
C VAL A 110 4.98 -6.57 0.92
N GLY A 111 3.74 -7.01 0.68
CA GLY A 111 2.88 -7.42 1.78
C GLY A 111 1.49 -7.86 1.38
N SER A 112 0.59 -7.85 2.37
CA SER A 112 -0.83 -8.19 2.21
C SER A 112 -1.72 -7.04 2.65
N ILE A 113 -2.87 -6.94 1.98
CA ILE A 113 -3.94 -5.99 2.25
C ILE A 113 -5.25 -6.76 2.39
N VAL A 114 -6.11 -6.32 3.31
CA VAL A 114 -7.50 -6.78 3.42
C VAL A 114 -8.46 -5.60 3.35
N ARG A 115 -9.54 -5.74 2.59
CA ARG A 115 -10.70 -4.84 2.67
C ARG A 115 -11.47 -5.14 3.94
N VAL A 116 -11.50 -4.21 4.90
CA VAL A 116 -12.06 -4.47 6.23
C VAL A 116 -13.57 -4.34 6.26
N ILE A 117 -14.13 -3.36 5.54
CA ILE A 117 -15.58 -3.14 5.42
C ILE A 117 -16.00 -3.19 3.94
N PRO A 118 -17.24 -3.60 3.64
CA PRO A 118 -17.72 -3.50 2.27
C PRO A 118 -17.94 -2.04 1.89
N HIS A 119 -17.84 -1.73 0.62
CA HIS A 119 -18.21 -0.42 0.08
C HIS A 119 -18.82 -0.56 -1.33
N PRO A 120 -19.49 0.47 -1.87
CA PRO A 120 -19.97 0.44 -3.24
C PRO A 120 -18.82 0.15 -4.22
N ALA A 121 -19.05 -0.74 -5.17
CA ALA A 121 -18.18 -0.91 -6.33
C ALA A 121 -18.61 0.08 -7.41
N THR A 122 -17.66 0.81 -7.99
CA THR A 122 -17.92 1.79 -9.04
C THR A 122 -17.22 1.43 -10.34
N ASP A 123 -17.85 1.72 -11.48
CA ASP A 123 -17.20 1.65 -12.79
C ASP A 123 -16.20 2.82 -13.00
N SER A 124 -15.59 2.88 -14.19
CA SER A 124 -14.65 3.95 -14.55
C SER A 124 -15.29 5.34 -14.69
N GLN A 125 -16.62 5.41 -14.71
CA GLN A 125 -17.40 6.66 -14.74
C GLN A 125 -17.89 7.06 -13.33
N GLY A 126 -17.60 6.25 -12.30
CA GLY A 126 -18.02 6.48 -10.92
C GLY A 126 -19.45 6.01 -10.61
N ASN A 127 -20.12 5.29 -11.50
CA ASN A 127 -21.46 4.75 -11.23
C ASN A 127 -21.36 3.51 -10.35
N VAL A 128 -22.27 3.38 -9.38
CA VAL A 128 -22.33 2.18 -8.54
C VAL A 128 -22.83 1.00 -9.36
N VAL A 129 -22.00 -0.02 -9.51
CA VAL A 129 -22.29 -1.26 -10.26
C VAL A 129 -22.44 -2.49 -9.36
N GLY A 130 -22.26 -2.32 -8.05
CA GLY A 130 -22.43 -3.40 -7.08
C GLY A 130 -21.79 -3.10 -5.74
N THR A 131 -21.34 -4.15 -5.06
CA THR A 131 -20.65 -4.06 -3.78
C THR A 131 -19.28 -4.70 -3.87
N SER A 132 -18.28 -3.99 -3.39
CA SER A 132 -16.95 -4.51 -3.08
C SER A 132 -17.00 -5.17 -1.69
N PRO A 133 -16.98 -6.51 -1.58
CA PRO A 133 -17.22 -7.19 -0.31
C PRO A 133 -16.03 -7.07 0.65
N ALA A 134 -16.30 -7.00 1.96
CA ALA A 134 -15.28 -7.12 3.00
C ALA A 134 -14.59 -8.48 2.98
N GLY A 135 -13.42 -8.56 3.61
CA GLY A 135 -12.65 -9.79 3.78
C GLY A 135 -11.85 -10.22 2.56
N VAL A 136 -11.94 -9.49 1.43
CA VAL A 136 -11.08 -9.75 0.27
C VAL A 136 -9.64 -9.42 0.64
N VAL A 137 -8.78 -10.44 0.56
CA VAL A 137 -7.34 -10.36 0.81
C VAL A 137 -6.60 -10.38 -0.52
N ALA A 138 -5.66 -9.46 -0.67
CA ALA A 138 -4.79 -9.33 -1.83
C ALA A 138 -3.32 -9.20 -1.38
N SER A 139 -2.41 -9.39 -2.33
CA SER A 139 -0.99 -9.06 -2.17
C SER A 139 -0.73 -7.65 -2.68
N TRP A 140 0.29 -6.97 -2.17
CA TRP A 140 0.68 -5.66 -2.67
C TRP A 140 2.20 -5.48 -2.68
N TYR A 141 2.65 -4.54 -3.51
CA TYR A 141 3.99 -4.02 -3.46
C TYR A 141 3.97 -2.50 -3.67
N ALA A 142 4.97 -1.81 -3.11
CA ALA A 142 5.18 -0.40 -3.37
C ALA A 142 6.68 -0.11 -3.56
N VAL A 143 7.01 0.64 -4.60
CA VAL A 143 8.39 0.99 -4.97
C VAL A 143 8.63 2.45 -4.61
N LYS A 144 9.72 2.74 -3.89
CA LYS A 144 10.07 4.10 -3.47
C LYS A 144 10.33 4.98 -4.69
N GLN A 145 9.75 6.17 -4.70
CA GLN A 145 10.01 7.20 -5.70
C GLN A 145 11.30 7.95 -5.34
N ASP A 146 11.99 8.45 -6.36
CA ASP A 146 13.22 9.26 -6.21
C ASP A 146 12.91 10.68 -5.74
#